data_AF-A0A955I8G6-F1
#
_entry.id   AF-A0A955I8G6-F1
#
_cell.length_a   1.000
_cell.length_b   1.000
_cell.length_c   1.000
_cell.angle_alpha   90.00
_cell.angle_beta   90.00
_cell.angle_gamma   90.00
#
_symmetry.space_group_name_H-M   'P 1'
#
loop_
_entity.id
_entity.type
_entity.pdbx_description
1 polymer ?
#
loop_
_entity_poly.entity_id
_entity_poly.type
_entity_poly.pdbx_seq_one_letter_code
_entity_poly.pdbx_strand_id
1 'polypeptide(L)'
;PWRVTNPNASREEAKAFLPNPILPFSSLTYDQEPFTISQEDLNDDVEKIDVIIDRWGGHKGTKDEKFRINGNSWYNIPDVPTLPSTETHDYYHHDNPRIVINKSDLTTGSNTIEGTTGHTSPSGWGQWGWTSVLIRIYYKENTRDVAKGTVVIPTSFGENPEVKLNIQAGGNVTPAKVDYIGYFEGVDEDGDGYTTDWHEGYFS
;
A
#
# COMPACT_ATOMS: atom_id res chain seq x y z
N PRO A 1 11.34 -8.91 -3.62
CA PRO A 1 10.55 -8.20 -4.65
C PRO A 1 9.78 -9.17 -5.55
N TRP A 2 8.48 -8.97 -5.64
CA TRP A 2 7.59 -9.75 -6.49
C TRP A 2 7.45 -9.11 -7.88
N ARG A 3 7.45 -9.92 -8.95
CA ARG A 3 7.32 -9.50 -10.36
C ARG A 3 5.99 -9.96 -10.94
N VAL A 4 5.30 -9.05 -11.61
CA VAL A 4 4.03 -9.28 -12.30
C VAL A 4 4.24 -9.01 -13.78
N THR A 5 4.00 -10.04 -14.61
CA THR A 5 4.27 -10.03 -16.05
C THR A 5 2.96 -10.13 -16.84
N ASN A 6 2.89 -9.48 -18.00
CA ASN A 6 1.75 -9.61 -18.92
C ASN A 6 1.58 -11.09 -19.29
N PRO A 7 0.43 -11.72 -18.98
CA PRO A 7 0.19 -13.13 -19.28
C PRO A 7 0.30 -13.48 -20.77
N ASN A 8 0.16 -12.48 -21.66
CA ASN A 8 0.24 -12.65 -23.11
C ASN A 8 1.64 -12.37 -23.69
N ALA A 9 2.66 -12.14 -22.85
CA ALA A 9 4.01 -11.84 -23.31
C ALA A 9 4.56 -12.98 -24.19
N SER A 10 5.01 -12.65 -25.40
CA SER A 10 5.51 -13.65 -26.36
C SER A 10 7.01 -13.90 -26.27
N ARG A 11 7.77 -12.98 -25.67
CA ARG A 11 9.22 -13.09 -25.49
C ARG A 11 9.56 -14.29 -24.60
N GLU A 12 10.52 -15.12 -25.02
CA GLU A 12 10.94 -16.29 -24.24
C GLU A 12 11.47 -15.92 -22.86
N GLU A 13 12.15 -14.76 -22.73
CA GLU A 13 12.67 -14.30 -21.45
C GLU A 13 11.55 -13.91 -20.48
N ALA A 14 10.42 -13.41 -20.99
CA ALA A 14 9.26 -13.06 -20.18
C ALA A 14 8.57 -14.30 -19.60
N LYS A 15 8.62 -15.44 -20.30
CA LYS A 15 8.00 -16.69 -19.86
C LYS A 15 8.62 -17.24 -18.58
N ALA A 16 9.87 -16.90 -18.27
CA ALA A 16 10.52 -17.27 -17.02
C ALA A 16 9.86 -16.64 -15.78
N PHE A 17 9.05 -15.59 -15.98
CA PHE A 17 8.31 -14.88 -14.93
C PHE A 17 6.81 -15.18 -14.96
N LEU A 18 6.40 -16.22 -15.70
CA LEU A 18 5.02 -16.69 -15.79
C LEU A 18 4.90 -18.13 -15.25
N PRO A 19 3.74 -18.50 -14.67
CA PRO A 19 2.59 -17.64 -14.38
C PRO A 19 2.90 -16.62 -13.27
N ASN A 20 2.14 -15.52 -13.22
CA ASN A 20 2.20 -14.61 -12.07
C ASN A 20 1.83 -15.38 -10.80
N PRO A 21 2.62 -15.29 -9.72
CA PRO A 21 2.33 -16.03 -8.51
C PRO A 21 1.13 -15.46 -7.78
N ILE A 22 0.58 -16.31 -6.91
CA ILE A 22 -0.50 -15.98 -5.99
C ILE A 22 0.12 -16.01 -4.61
N LEU A 23 0.16 -14.85 -3.94
CA LEU A 23 0.84 -14.71 -2.65
C LEU A 23 -0.15 -14.86 -1.51
N PRO A 24 0.04 -15.81 -0.58
CA PRO A 24 -0.76 -15.85 0.63
C PRO A 24 -0.38 -14.70 1.56
N PHE A 25 -1.35 -14.14 2.28
CA PHE A 25 -1.09 -13.09 3.28
C PHE A 25 -0.14 -13.56 4.39
N SER A 26 -0.09 -14.86 4.66
CA SER A 26 0.87 -15.45 5.59
C SER A 26 2.33 -15.34 5.13
N SER A 27 2.59 -14.96 3.88
CA SER A 27 3.93 -14.59 3.40
C SER A 27 4.30 -13.12 3.68
N LEU A 28 3.32 -12.30 4.06
CA LEU A 28 3.53 -10.94 4.55
C LEU A 28 3.86 -11.01 6.05
N THR A 29 4.86 -10.25 6.47
CA THR A 29 5.28 -10.17 7.88
C THR A 29 4.80 -8.87 8.50
N TYR A 30 4.09 -8.95 9.63
CA TYR A 30 3.76 -7.82 10.49
C TYR A 30 4.21 -8.16 11.92
N ASP A 31 5.03 -7.31 12.54
CA ASP A 31 5.61 -7.55 13.87
C ASP A 31 6.27 -8.94 14.04
N GLN A 32 6.98 -9.41 13.00
CA GLN A 32 7.64 -10.73 12.94
C GLN A 32 6.68 -11.93 12.93
N GLU A 33 5.36 -11.72 12.85
CA GLU A 33 4.37 -12.77 12.73
C GLU A 33 3.72 -12.80 11.33
N PRO A 34 3.28 -13.97 10.86
CA PRO A 34 2.49 -14.07 9.63
C PRO A 34 1.20 -13.25 9.74
N PHE A 35 0.95 -12.37 8.77
CA PHE A 35 -0.26 -11.57 8.76
C PHE A 35 -1.50 -12.45 8.48
N THR A 36 -2.54 -12.31 9.31
CA THR A 36 -3.85 -12.96 9.14
C THR A 36 -4.96 -11.97 9.46
N ILE A 37 -6.13 -12.17 8.83
CA ILE A 37 -7.32 -11.34 9.07
C ILE A 37 -8.17 -12.01 10.14
N SER A 38 -8.46 -11.34 11.24
CA SER A 38 -9.34 -11.86 12.28
C SER A 38 -10.83 -11.58 11.99
N GLN A 39 -11.72 -12.13 12.81
CA GLN A 39 -13.14 -11.76 12.76
C GLN A 39 -13.38 -10.31 13.19
N GLU A 40 -12.53 -9.81 14.09
CA GLU A 40 -12.58 -8.44 14.59
C GLU A 40 -12.21 -7.44 13.48
N ASP A 41 -11.26 -7.82 12.61
CA ASP A 41 -10.80 -7.02 11.46
C ASP A 41 -11.84 -6.85 10.34
N LEU A 42 -12.94 -7.61 10.38
CA LEU A 42 -14.01 -7.56 9.37
C LEU A 42 -15.39 -7.24 9.98
N ASN A 43 -15.42 -6.74 11.21
CA ASN A 43 -16.67 -6.40 11.90
C ASN A 43 -17.43 -5.23 11.23
N ASP A 44 -18.63 -4.92 11.72
CA ASP A 44 -19.48 -3.85 11.15
C ASP A 44 -18.97 -2.43 11.43
N ASP A 45 -17.94 -2.30 12.27
CA ASP A 45 -17.31 -1.02 12.58
C ASP A 45 -16.27 -0.63 11.53
N VAL A 46 -15.82 -1.57 10.68
CA VAL A 46 -14.91 -1.27 9.58
C VAL A 46 -15.57 -0.30 8.60
N GLU A 47 -14.92 0.84 8.37
CA GLU A 47 -15.37 1.91 7.48
C GLU A 47 -14.68 1.84 6.11
N LYS A 48 -13.38 1.54 6.10
CA LYS A 48 -12.55 1.56 4.90
C LYS A 48 -11.38 0.59 5.04
N ILE A 49 -10.96 -0.01 3.93
CA ILE A 49 -9.75 -0.81 3.87
C ILE A 49 -8.90 -0.33 2.70
N ASP A 50 -7.67 0.06 2.99
CA ASP A 50 -6.70 0.47 1.99
C ASP A 50 -5.66 -0.64 1.80
N VAL A 51 -5.27 -0.86 0.55
CA VAL A 51 -4.07 -1.60 0.16
C VAL A 51 -3.07 -0.58 -0.37
N ILE A 52 -1.90 -0.50 0.27
CA ILE A 52 -0.79 0.34 -0.18
C ILE A 52 0.31 -0.59 -0.70
N ILE A 53 0.79 -0.34 -1.91
CA ILE A 53 1.75 -1.23 -2.59
C ILE A 53 3.05 -0.48 -2.78
N ASP A 54 4.18 -1.06 -2.36
CA ASP A 54 5.50 -0.52 -2.71
C ASP A 54 5.86 -0.90 -4.14
N ARG A 55 5.38 -0.13 -5.13
CA ARG A 55 5.45 -0.46 -6.55
C ARG A 55 6.74 0.04 -7.15
N TRP A 56 7.40 -0.81 -7.94
CA TRP A 56 8.34 -0.38 -8.96
C TRP A 56 7.77 -0.68 -10.35
N GLY A 57 7.81 0.32 -11.22
CA GLY A 57 7.50 0.19 -12.65
C GLY A 57 8.57 -0.64 -13.35
N GLY A 58 8.18 -1.35 -14.41
CA GLY A 58 9.13 -2.15 -15.19
C GLY A 58 9.22 -1.70 -16.63
N HIS A 59 9.03 -2.62 -17.58
CA HIS A 59 9.37 -2.34 -18.97
C HIS A 59 8.52 -1.22 -19.57
N LYS A 60 9.13 -0.41 -20.44
CA LYS A 60 8.41 0.55 -21.28
C LYS A 60 7.17 -0.08 -21.91
N GLY A 61 6.05 0.63 -21.86
CA GLY A 61 4.77 0.21 -22.39
C GLY A 61 3.94 -0.67 -21.46
N THR A 62 4.42 -0.96 -20.24
CA THR A 62 3.60 -1.62 -19.20
C THR A 62 2.45 -0.69 -18.80
N LYS A 63 1.25 -1.24 -18.73
CA LYS A 63 0.03 -0.49 -18.42
C LYS A 63 -1.02 -1.40 -17.82
N ASP A 64 -2.13 -0.82 -17.37
CA ASP A 64 -3.27 -1.58 -16.85
C ASP A 64 -2.85 -2.52 -15.69
N GLU A 65 -1.93 -2.06 -14.84
CA GLU A 65 -1.49 -2.74 -13.61
C GLU A 65 -2.67 -2.93 -12.67
N LYS A 66 -2.82 -4.16 -12.19
CA LYS A 66 -3.97 -4.56 -11.37
C LYS A 66 -3.56 -5.56 -10.32
N PHE A 67 -4.32 -5.59 -9.24
CA PHE A 67 -4.30 -6.69 -8.28
C PHE A 67 -5.71 -7.15 -7.93
N ARG A 68 -5.83 -8.34 -7.35
CA ARG A 68 -7.07 -8.82 -6.75
C ARG A 68 -6.79 -9.64 -5.51
N ILE A 69 -7.82 -9.78 -4.68
CA ILE A 69 -7.77 -10.56 -3.44
C ILE A 69 -8.70 -11.76 -3.58
N ASN A 70 -8.22 -12.94 -3.18
CA ASN A 70 -8.99 -14.19 -3.16
C ASN A 70 -9.67 -14.55 -4.50
N GLY A 71 -9.08 -14.15 -5.63
CA GLY A 71 -9.66 -14.39 -6.95
C GLY A 71 -10.88 -13.53 -7.31
N ASN A 72 -11.23 -12.52 -6.48
CA ASN A 72 -12.33 -11.58 -6.73
C ASN A 72 -12.06 -10.63 -7.92
N SER A 73 -12.82 -9.54 -8.00
CA SER A 73 -12.65 -8.52 -9.04
C SER A 73 -11.26 -7.86 -8.98
N TRP A 74 -10.77 -7.47 -10.16
CA TRP A 74 -9.52 -6.73 -10.29
C TRP A 74 -9.69 -5.27 -9.87
N TYR A 75 -8.79 -4.80 -9.02
CA TYR A 75 -8.57 -3.40 -8.70
C TYR A 75 -7.49 -2.83 -9.62
N ASN A 76 -7.76 -1.67 -10.22
CA ASN A 76 -6.74 -0.95 -10.97
C ASN A 76 -5.78 -0.26 -10.00
N ILE A 77 -4.49 -0.35 -10.33
CA ILE A 77 -3.47 0.46 -9.68
C ILE A 77 -3.30 1.71 -10.54
N PRO A 78 -3.48 2.91 -9.97
CA PRO A 78 -3.39 4.13 -10.74
C PRO A 78 -1.98 4.36 -11.27
N ASP A 79 -1.88 5.06 -12.39
CA ASP A 79 -0.62 5.66 -12.81
C ASP A 79 -0.17 6.72 -11.80
N VAL A 80 1.14 6.95 -11.72
CA VAL A 80 1.70 8.05 -10.92
C VAL A 80 1.13 9.37 -11.43
N PRO A 81 0.49 10.19 -10.56
CA PRO A 81 -0.31 11.34 -10.97
C PRO A 81 0.50 12.45 -11.65
N THR A 82 1.81 12.51 -11.39
CA THR A 82 2.72 13.53 -11.91
C THR A 82 3.44 13.13 -13.20
N LEU A 83 3.26 11.90 -13.68
CA LEU A 83 3.85 11.47 -14.94
C LEU A 83 3.22 12.19 -16.15
N PRO A 84 4.00 12.49 -17.21
CA PRO A 84 3.48 13.11 -18.42
C PRO A 84 2.42 12.23 -19.10
N SER A 85 1.20 12.76 -19.26
CA SER A 85 0.05 12.01 -19.80
C SER A 85 0.21 11.48 -21.23
N THR A 86 1.14 12.04 -22.02
CA THR A 86 1.43 11.58 -23.38
C THR A 86 2.31 10.33 -23.43
N GLU A 87 3.02 10.03 -22.33
CA GLU A 87 4.08 9.01 -22.27
C GLU A 87 4.13 8.31 -20.91
N THR A 88 3.01 8.27 -20.17
CA THR A 88 2.94 7.76 -18.78
C THR A 88 3.61 6.40 -18.60
N HIS A 89 3.49 5.51 -19.59
CA HIS A 89 4.02 4.14 -19.54
C HIS A 89 5.47 4.00 -20.06
N ASP A 90 6.15 5.11 -20.38
CA ASP A 90 7.51 5.11 -20.91
C ASP A 90 8.56 5.48 -19.86
N TYR A 91 8.14 5.80 -18.63
CA TYR A 91 9.01 6.16 -17.52
C TYR A 91 9.13 5.04 -16.50
N TYR A 92 10.36 4.79 -16.05
CA TYR A 92 10.57 4.05 -14.81
C TYR A 92 10.15 4.94 -13.64
N HIS A 93 9.36 4.38 -12.74
CA HIS A 93 8.90 5.03 -11.53
C HIS A 93 8.92 4.02 -10.39
N HIS A 94 8.96 4.55 -9.18
CA HIS A 94 8.74 3.79 -7.96
C HIS A 94 7.82 4.67 -7.14
N ASP A 95 6.67 4.13 -6.73
CA ASP A 95 5.68 4.87 -5.94
C ASP A 95 4.91 3.96 -4.97
N ASN A 96 4.07 4.56 -4.11
CA ASN A 96 3.27 3.87 -3.10
C ASN A 96 1.75 4.07 -3.29
N PRO A 97 1.15 3.57 -4.40
CA PRO A 97 -0.26 3.81 -4.67
C PRO A 97 -1.14 3.22 -3.56
N ARG A 98 -2.16 3.99 -3.18
CA ARG A 98 -3.17 3.62 -2.18
C ARG A 98 -4.49 3.31 -2.85
N ILE A 99 -4.97 2.07 -2.69
CA ILE A 99 -6.19 1.57 -3.32
C ILE A 99 -7.19 1.14 -2.27
N VAL A 100 -8.40 1.70 -2.30
CA VAL A 100 -9.50 1.27 -1.44
C VAL A 100 -10.11 -0.02 -1.99
N ILE A 101 -10.27 -1.03 -1.13
CA ILE A 101 -10.89 -2.31 -1.49
C ILE A 101 -12.22 -2.54 -0.76
N ASN A 102 -13.03 -3.47 -1.29
CA ASN A 102 -14.25 -3.91 -0.63
C ASN A 102 -13.93 -4.88 0.51
N LYS A 103 -14.54 -4.64 1.68
CA LYS A 103 -14.47 -5.56 2.84
C LYS A 103 -14.87 -7.00 2.48
N SER A 104 -15.83 -7.16 1.57
CA SER A 104 -16.33 -8.47 1.12
C SER A 104 -15.30 -9.32 0.37
N ASP A 105 -14.20 -8.72 -0.08
CA ASP A 105 -13.17 -9.46 -0.82
C ASP A 105 -12.20 -10.18 0.12
N LEU A 106 -12.23 -9.85 1.41
CA LEU A 106 -11.47 -10.50 2.47
C LEU A 106 -12.29 -11.57 3.18
N THR A 107 -11.59 -12.55 3.73
CA THR A 107 -12.16 -13.59 4.59
C THR A 107 -11.36 -13.68 5.89
N THR A 108 -11.99 -14.14 6.97
CA THR A 108 -11.26 -14.44 8.22
C THR A 108 -10.28 -15.59 7.99
N GLY A 109 -9.05 -15.42 8.47
CA GLY A 109 -7.95 -16.35 8.30
C GLY A 109 -7.13 -16.05 7.05
N SER A 110 -7.01 -17.07 6.18
CA SER A 110 -6.13 -17.03 5.02
C SER A 110 -6.72 -16.24 3.87
N ASN A 111 -5.92 -15.32 3.32
CA ASN A 111 -6.24 -14.58 2.11
C ASN A 111 -5.07 -14.67 1.14
N THR A 112 -5.32 -14.38 -0.14
CA THR A 112 -4.29 -14.30 -1.18
C THR A 112 -4.38 -12.99 -1.94
N ILE A 113 -3.24 -12.44 -2.34
CA ILE A 113 -3.15 -11.34 -3.30
C ILE A 113 -2.47 -11.85 -4.58
N GLU A 114 -3.00 -11.46 -5.72
CA GLU A 114 -2.36 -11.69 -7.00
C GLU A 114 -2.43 -10.45 -7.91
N GLY A 115 -1.56 -10.40 -8.91
CA GLY A 115 -1.31 -9.24 -9.76
C GLY A 115 -1.36 -9.60 -11.23
N THR A 116 -1.73 -8.63 -12.06
CA THR A 116 -1.64 -8.72 -13.51
C THR A 116 -1.27 -7.36 -14.12
N THR A 117 -0.98 -7.36 -15.41
CA THR A 117 -0.70 -6.17 -16.19
C THR A 117 -0.93 -6.44 -17.66
N GLY A 118 -1.03 -5.38 -18.45
CA GLY A 118 -1.00 -5.43 -19.90
C GLY A 118 0.26 -4.79 -20.45
N HIS A 119 0.20 -4.51 -21.75
CA HIS A 119 1.23 -3.76 -22.45
C HIS A 119 0.59 -3.00 -23.63
N THR A 120 1.19 -1.90 -24.07
CA THR A 120 0.72 -1.11 -25.23
C THR A 120 0.64 -1.93 -26.51
N SER A 121 1.60 -2.84 -26.71
CA SER A 121 1.49 -3.98 -27.63
C SER A 121 0.97 -5.22 -26.89
N PRO A 122 -0.12 -5.89 -27.32
CA PRO A 122 -0.74 -7.00 -26.58
C PRO A 122 0.21 -8.15 -26.20
N SER A 123 1.20 -8.46 -27.06
CA SER A 123 2.18 -9.51 -26.81
C SER A 123 3.51 -9.00 -26.25
N GLY A 124 3.61 -7.71 -25.95
CA GLY A 124 4.80 -7.11 -25.36
C GLY A 124 5.01 -7.59 -23.93
N TRP A 125 6.24 -7.44 -23.43
CA TRP A 125 6.64 -8.03 -22.15
C TRP A 125 5.72 -7.57 -21.03
N GLY A 126 5.54 -6.25 -20.83
CA GLY A 126 4.70 -5.70 -19.77
C GLY A 126 5.09 -6.25 -18.41
N GLN A 127 5.86 -5.52 -17.62
CA GLN A 127 6.24 -5.99 -16.30
C GLN A 127 6.24 -4.84 -15.32
N TRP A 128 5.74 -5.11 -14.12
CA TRP A 128 5.92 -4.28 -12.95
C TRP A 128 6.18 -5.20 -11.76
N GLY A 129 6.32 -4.62 -10.58
CA GLY A 129 6.25 -5.42 -9.39
C GLY A 129 6.23 -4.60 -8.14
N TRP A 130 6.33 -5.30 -7.02
CA TRP A 130 6.29 -4.65 -5.72
C TRP A 130 7.23 -5.31 -4.72
N THR A 131 7.75 -4.53 -3.78
CA THR A 131 8.61 -5.05 -2.71
C THR A 131 7.80 -5.43 -1.48
N SER A 132 6.75 -4.65 -1.20
CA SER A 132 5.95 -4.71 0.02
C SER A 132 4.50 -4.38 -0.28
N VAL A 133 3.59 -4.84 0.60
CA VAL A 133 2.17 -4.48 0.59
C VAL A 133 1.74 -4.24 2.03
N LEU A 134 1.07 -3.12 2.28
CA LEU A 134 0.43 -2.79 3.55
C LEU A 134 -1.08 -2.90 3.38
N ILE A 135 -1.75 -3.51 4.36
CA ILE A 135 -3.21 -3.51 4.47
C ILE A 135 -3.58 -2.70 5.69
N ARG A 136 -4.34 -1.63 5.48
CA ARG A 136 -4.74 -0.68 6.53
C ARG A 136 -6.26 -0.69 6.67
N ILE A 137 -6.72 -1.06 7.85
CA ILE A 137 -8.15 -1.16 8.18
C ILE A 137 -8.54 0.03 9.05
N TYR A 138 -9.54 0.78 8.61
CA TYR A 138 -10.08 1.94 9.29
C TYR A 138 -11.40 1.58 9.95
N TYR A 139 -11.55 1.95 11.22
CA TYR A 139 -12.78 1.77 11.98
C TYR A 139 -13.52 3.09 12.14
N LYS A 140 -14.84 3.02 12.15
CA LYS A 140 -15.73 4.16 12.43
C LYS A 140 -15.36 4.82 13.74
N GLU A 141 -15.47 6.14 13.79
CA GLU A 141 -15.17 6.92 14.99
C GLU A 141 -15.98 6.44 16.21
N ASN A 142 -15.34 6.38 17.37
CA ASN A 142 -15.97 6.03 18.66
C ASN A 142 -16.63 4.63 18.73
N THR A 143 -16.29 3.71 17.82
CA THR A 143 -16.78 2.31 17.86
C THR A 143 -15.87 1.35 18.61
N ARG A 144 -14.63 1.77 18.90
CA ARG A 144 -13.64 0.98 19.62
C ARG A 144 -13.09 1.71 20.83
N ASP A 145 -12.78 0.96 21.86
CA ASP A 145 -11.91 1.45 22.94
C ASP A 145 -10.53 1.68 22.35
N VAL A 146 -10.06 2.93 22.44
CA VAL A 146 -8.74 3.35 21.94
C VAL A 146 -8.05 4.17 23.02
N ALA A 147 -6.71 4.13 23.01
CA ALA A 147 -5.94 5.12 23.74
C ALA A 147 -6.25 6.51 23.19
N LYS A 148 -6.43 7.49 24.09
CA LYS A 148 -6.66 8.89 23.72
C LYS A 148 -5.46 9.70 24.15
N GLY A 149 -5.18 10.78 23.43
CA GLY A 149 -4.09 11.66 23.82
C GLY A 149 -4.23 13.03 23.19
N THR A 150 -3.47 13.97 23.73
CA THR A 150 -3.29 15.28 23.14
C THR A 150 -1.81 15.51 22.90
N VAL A 151 -1.53 16.15 21.77
CA VAL A 151 -0.21 16.62 21.40
C VAL A 151 -0.13 18.11 21.69
N VAL A 152 0.91 18.55 22.39
CA VAL A 152 1.19 19.96 22.62
C VAL A 152 2.27 20.37 21.62
N ILE A 153 1.84 21.04 20.56
CA ILE A 153 2.71 21.52 19.50
C ILE A 153 3.25 22.91 19.90
N PRO A 154 4.57 23.13 19.93
CA PRO A 154 5.13 24.44 20.21
C PRO A 154 4.81 25.43 19.07
N THR A 155 4.73 26.72 19.40
CA THR A 155 4.41 27.79 18.42
C THR A 155 5.58 28.16 17.49
N SER A 156 6.76 27.61 17.74
CA SER A 156 7.96 27.76 16.91
C SER A 156 8.81 26.50 17.04
N PHE A 157 9.44 26.09 15.94
CA PHE A 157 10.33 24.95 15.90
C PHE A 157 11.77 25.39 15.62
N GLY A 158 12.72 24.71 16.26
CA GLY A 158 14.13 24.71 15.87
C GLY A 158 14.50 23.36 15.26
N GLU A 159 15.80 23.11 15.11
CA GLU A 159 16.28 21.75 14.80
C GLU A 159 15.92 20.79 15.95
N ASN A 160 15.48 19.57 15.61
CA ASN A 160 15.06 18.53 16.57
C ASN A 160 13.94 19.00 17.52
N PRO A 161 12.75 19.32 16.99
CA PRO A 161 11.66 19.85 17.80
C PRO A 161 11.18 18.81 18.82
N GLU A 162 11.11 19.22 20.09
CA GLU A 162 10.50 18.40 21.14
C GLU A 162 8.98 18.59 21.12
N VAL A 163 8.26 17.49 20.98
CA VAL A 163 6.79 17.47 21.04
C VAL A 163 6.36 16.81 22.34
N LYS A 164 5.54 17.51 23.13
CA LYS A 164 5.02 16.94 24.38
C LYS A 164 3.72 16.21 24.11
N LEU A 165 3.62 15.02 24.69
CA LEU A 165 2.44 14.19 24.59
C LEU A 165 1.81 14.01 25.96
N ASN A 166 0.48 14.10 26.01
CA ASN A 166 -0.29 13.67 27.15
C ASN A 166 -1.20 12.53 26.70
N ILE A 167 -0.87 11.31 27.09
CA ILE A 167 -1.69 10.14 26.78
C ILE A 167 -2.57 9.81 27.99
N GLN A 168 -3.85 9.64 27.72
CA GLN A 168 -4.81 9.08 28.66
C GLN A 168 -5.10 7.65 28.22
N ALA A 169 -4.71 6.68 29.05
CA ALA A 169 -5.16 5.31 28.86
C ALA A 169 -6.70 5.30 28.86
N GLY A 170 -7.30 4.75 27.80
CA GLY A 170 -8.74 4.61 27.65
C GLY A 170 -9.14 3.16 27.86
N GLY A 171 -10.06 2.89 28.79
CA GLY A 171 -10.53 1.55 29.08
C GLY A 171 -9.39 0.58 29.43
N ASN A 172 -9.32 -0.55 28.72
CA ASN A 172 -8.28 -1.58 28.88
C ASN A 172 -7.12 -1.45 27.86
N VAL A 173 -7.05 -0.34 27.11
CA VAL A 173 -6.02 -0.15 26.07
C VAL A 173 -4.82 0.62 26.64
N THR A 174 -3.65 -0.01 26.59
CA THR A 174 -2.38 0.61 26.96
C THR A 174 -1.61 1.02 25.69
N PRO A 175 -1.28 2.31 25.52
CA PRO A 175 -0.48 2.76 24.38
C PRO A 175 0.93 2.14 24.43
N ALA A 176 1.37 1.53 23.33
CA ALA A 176 2.68 0.89 23.23
C ALA A 176 3.73 1.76 22.50
N LYS A 177 3.30 2.54 21.50
CA LYS A 177 4.16 3.38 20.66
C LYS A 177 3.37 4.60 20.19
N VAL A 178 4.07 5.71 19.97
CA VAL A 178 3.54 6.92 19.35
C VAL A 178 4.49 7.31 18.25
N ASP A 179 3.98 7.39 17.02
CA ASP A 179 4.70 7.88 15.86
C ASP A 179 4.21 9.29 15.50
N TYR A 180 5.14 10.16 15.14
CA TYR A 180 4.84 11.51 14.68
C TYR A 180 5.06 11.56 13.17
N ILE A 181 4.01 11.91 12.43
CA ILE A 181 4.06 12.09 10.98
C ILE A 181 3.86 13.58 10.71
N GLY A 182 4.80 14.17 9.97
CA GLY A 182 4.78 15.58 9.64
C GLY A 182 4.18 15.81 8.26
N TYR A 183 3.35 16.86 8.12
CA TYR A 183 2.97 17.40 6.81
C TYR A 183 3.82 18.62 6.49
N PHE A 184 4.74 18.51 5.53
CA PHE A 184 5.67 19.60 5.20
C PHE A 184 6.23 19.46 3.78
N GLU A 185 6.96 20.46 3.30
CA GLU A 185 7.71 20.38 2.04
C GLU A 185 9.07 19.70 2.28
N GLY A 186 9.28 18.53 1.68
CA GLY A 186 10.46 17.68 1.86
C GLY A 186 10.84 16.92 0.58
N VAL A 187 11.47 15.76 0.75
CA VAL A 187 11.73 14.84 -0.36
C VAL A 187 10.45 14.08 -0.72
N ASP A 188 10.32 13.65 -1.96
CA ASP A 188 9.23 12.77 -2.41
C ASP A 188 9.51 11.34 -1.94
N GLU A 189 8.99 10.98 -0.75
CA GLU A 189 9.25 9.69 -0.09
C GLU A 189 8.44 8.55 -0.71
N ASP A 190 7.25 8.85 -1.23
CA ASP A 190 6.28 7.86 -1.70
C ASP A 190 6.20 7.80 -3.23
N GLY A 191 6.98 8.63 -3.94
CA GLY A 191 7.24 8.58 -5.36
C GLY A 191 6.11 9.10 -6.24
N ASP A 192 5.14 9.78 -5.66
CA ASP A 192 3.99 10.31 -6.39
C ASP A 192 4.27 11.63 -7.12
N GLY A 193 5.44 12.24 -6.85
CA GLY A 193 5.94 13.49 -7.42
C GLY A 193 5.54 14.75 -6.67
N TYR A 194 4.85 14.65 -5.53
CA TYR A 194 4.56 15.77 -4.65
C TYR A 194 5.58 15.87 -3.53
N THR A 195 6.22 17.04 -3.39
CA THR A 195 7.19 17.29 -2.31
C THR A 195 6.54 17.81 -1.03
N THR A 196 5.29 18.29 -1.10
CA THR A 196 4.53 18.77 0.07
C THR A 196 3.43 17.77 0.41
N ASP A 197 3.74 16.83 1.30
CA ASP A 197 2.81 15.82 1.76
C ASP A 197 3.07 15.39 3.22
N TRP A 198 2.36 14.37 3.69
CA TRP A 198 2.65 13.62 4.90
C TRP A 198 3.89 12.75 4.67
N HIS A 199 4.98 13.08 5.35
CA HIS A 199 6.23 12.30 5.32
C HIS A 199 6.14 11.15 6.30
N GLU A 200 5.57 10.04 5.82
CA GLU A 200 5.42 8.76 6.53
C GLU A 200 6.16 7.68 5.75
N GLY A 201 7.23 7.11 6.34
CA GLY A 201 7.86 5.91 5.78
C GLY A 201 6.96 4.69 5.95
N TYR A 202 6.27 4.25 4.90
CA TYR A 202 5.44 3.04 4.93
C TYR A 202 6.24 1.74 4.99
N PHE A 203 7.44 1.74 4.39
CA PHE A 203 8.25 0.56 4.15
C PHE A 203 9.73 0.86 4.45
N SER A 204 10.06 0.96 5.75
CA SER A 204 11.43 1.17 6.25
C SER A 204 12.03 -0.07 6.89
#